data_AF-A0A068RVW9-F1
#
_entry.id   AF-A0A068RVW9-F1
#
_cell.length_a   1.000
_cell.length_b   1.000
_cell.length_c   1.000
_cell.angle_alpha   90.00
_cell.angle_beta   90.00
_cell.angle_gamma   90.00
#
_symmetry.space_group_name_H-M   'P 1'
#
loop_
_entity.id
_entity.type
_entity.pdbx_description
1 polymer ?
#
loop_
_entity_poly.entity_id
_entity_poly.type
_entity_poly.pdbx_seq_one_letter_code
_entity_poly.pdbx_strand_id
1 'polypeptide(L)'
;MELGSSEWKKENISPSVGRQQQIKNVRTNKTILRALERMPVDDDERCQLFVLGMDWIGKIQYSKVFGDGVELTCHIGPLGYLFAVKQYDSAYIAHFMGDLVLPATIGNLVDFKKTLDLLFAYKYHHIRLARIMEPAYYRRNAELVLHSCRYPATPKRDLSPHTLFTPVKRKCNKKFLQDMDRLLAFWNQVR
;
A
#
# COMPACT_ATOMS: atom_id res chain seq x y z
N MET A 1 -2.75 -6.25 -5.23
CA MET A 1 -2.68 -6.34 -3.76
C MET A 1 -2.22 -4.99 -3.25
N GLU A 2 -2.88 -4.44 -2.23
CA GLU A 2 -2.48 -3.17 -1.62
C GLU A 2 -1.34 -3.41 -0.61
N LEU A 3 -0.37 -2.49 -0.52
CA LEU A 3 0.80 -2.62 0.38
C LEU A 3 0.82 -1.58 1.52
N GLY A 4 -0.09 -0.60 1.45
CA GLY A 4 -0.25 0.46 2.43
C GLY A 4 -1.26 1.49 1.93
N SER A 5 -1.68 2.38 2.82
CA SER A 5 -2.62 3.46 2.51
C SER A 5 -2.13 4.77 3.11
N SER A 6 -2.27 5.85 2.34
CA SER A 6 -1.96 7.21 2.77
C SER A 6 -3.17 8.10 2.53
N GLU A 7 -3.44 9.03 3.44
CA GLU A 7 -4.62 9.90 3.37
C GLU A 7 -4.20 11.37 3.27
N TRP A 8 -4.93 12.11 2.43
CA TRP A 8 -4.81 13.56 2.30
C TRP A 8 -6.10 14.20 2.76
N LYS A 9 -6.01 14.98 3.84
CA LYS A 9 -7.15 15.67 4.40
C LYS A 9 -7.33 17.03 3.74
N LYS A 10 -8.59 17.49 3.73
CA LYS A 10 -8.92 18.85 3.29
C LYS A 10 -8.33 19.87 4.26
N GLU A 11 -8.03 21.06 3.74
CA GLU A 11 -7.68 22.21 4.58
C GLU A 11 -8.83 22.55 5.53
N ASN A 12 -8.50 23.11 6.71
CA ASN A 12 -9.46 23.61 7.71
C ASN A 12 -10.44 22.58 8.29
N ILE A 13 -10.10 21.29 8.28
CA ILE A 13 -10.90 20.32 9.03
C ILE A 13 -10.82 20.57 10.54
N SER A 14 -11.90 20.26 11.25
CA SER A 14 -11.87 20.33 12.72
C SER A 14 -10.94 19.24 13.30
N PRO A 15 -10.31 19.48 14.46
CA PRO A 15 -9.45 18.49 15.11
C PRO A 15 -10.15 17.14 15.39
N SER A 16 -11.45 17.16 15.67
CA SER A 16 -12.24 15.95 15.90
C SER A 16 -12.38 15.11 14.62
N VAL A 17 -12.68 15.74 13.49
CA VAL A 17 -12.74 15.07 12.18
C VAL A 17 -11.36 14.57 11.76
N GLY A 18 -10.30 15.35 12.02
CA GLY A 18 -8.92 14.95 11.77
C GLY A 18 -8.53 13.67 12.52
N ARG A 19 -8.86 13.58 13.81
CA ARG A 19 -8.63 12.36 14.60
C ARG A 19 -9.44 11.16 14.10
N GLN A 20 -10.70 11.38 13.71
CA GLN A 20 -11.53 10.28 13.16
C GLN A 20 -10.94 9.73 11.85
N GLN A 21 -10.50 10.61 10.95
CA GLN A 21 -9.85 10.21 9.70
C GLN A 21 -8.51 9.51 9.96
N GLN A 22 -7.69 10.01 10.89
CA GLN A 22 -6.46 9.32 11.33
C GLN A 22 -6.75 7.89 11.80
N ILE A 23 -7.74 7.71 12.69
CA ILE A 23 -8.13 6.38 13.20
C ILE A 23 -8.57 5.47 12.05
N LYS A 24 -9.32 6.00 11.08
CA LYS A 24 -9.72 5.27 9.88
C LYS A 24 -8.49 4.83 9.07
N ASN A 25 -7.54 5.71 8.81
CA ASN A 25 -6.31 5.40 8.07
C ASN A 25 -5.48 4.29 8.77
N VAL A 26 -5.34 4.36 10.09
CA VAL A 26 -4.67 3.30 10.87
C VAL A 26 -5.41 1.96 10.76
N ARG A 27 -6.74 1.95 10.85
CA ARG A 27 -7.56 0.73 10.70
C ARG A 27 -7.46 0.13 9.30
N THR A 28 -7.41 0.97 8.27
CA THR A 28 -7.18 0.54 6.88
C THR A 28 -5.81 -0.13 6.77
N ASN A 29 -4.75 0.52 7.22
CA ASN A 29 -3.39 -0.04 7.17
C ASN A 29 -3.24 -1.34 7.99
N LYS A 30 -3.91 -1.45 9.14
CA LYS A 30 -4.03 -2.71 9.89
C LYS A 30 -4.67 -3.82 9.05
N THR A 31 -5.75 -3.50 8.34
CA THR A 31 -6.48 -4.47 7.51
C THR A 31 -5.62 -4.95 6.35
N ILE A 32 -4.87 -4.04 5.74
CA ILE A 32 -3.86 -4.35 4.71
C ILE A 32 -2.81 -5.29 5.30
N LEU A 33 -2.17 -4.93 6.41
CA LEU A 33 -1.15 -5.75 7.07
C LEU A 33 -1.67 -7.17 7.36
N ARG A 34 -2.87 -7.30 7.91
CA ARG A 34 -3.50 -8.61 8.17
C ARG A 34 -3.72 -9.44 6.90
N ALA A 35 -3.97 -8.80 5.77
CA ALA A 35 -4.05 -9.49 4.48
C ALA A 35 -2.68 -9.97 4.00
N LEU A 36 -1.63 -9.17 4.20
CA LEU A 36 -0.25 -9.53 3.90
C LEU A 36 0.25 -10.70 4.77
N GLU A 37 -0.04 -10.68 6.07
CA GLU A 37 0.34 -11.73 7.04
C GLU A 37 -0.28 -13.11 6.71
N ARG A 38 -1.41 -13.13 5.99
CA ARG A 38 -2.08 -14.36 5.53
C ARG A 38 -1.51 -14.91 4.22
N MET A 39 -0.60 -14.20 3.58
CA MET A 39 0.06 -14.70 2.38
C MET A 39 1.05 -15.82 2.75
N PRO A 40 1.30 -16.79 1.85
CA PRO A 40 2.29 -17.83 2.07
C PRO A 40 3.70 -17.25 1.89
N VAL A 41 4.12 -16.44 2.86
CA VAL A 41 5.47 -15.91 3.03
C VAL A 41 6.21 -16.72 4.09
N ASP A 42 7.53 -16.69 4.04
CA ASP A 42 8.37 -17.45 4.96
C ASP A 42 8.28 -16.80 6.37
N ASP A 43 8.44 -17.59 7.43
CA ASP A 43 8.20 -17.12 8.80
C ASP A 43 9.15 -15.98 9.22
N ASP A 44 10.40 -16.02 8.76
CA ASP A 44 11.39 -14.96 8.98
C ASP A 44 10.96 -13.63 8.35
N GLU A 45 10.38 -13.68 7.14
CA GLU A 45 9.86 -12.50 6.46
C GLU A 45 8.58 -12.01 7.15
N ARG A 46 7.71 -12.93 7.60
CA ARG A 46 6.45 -12.63 8.28
C ARG A 46 6.68 -11.82 9.56
N CYS A 47 7.66 -12.21 10.38
CA CYS A 47 8.02 -11.51 11.62
C CYS A 47 8.50 -10.06 11.40
N GLN A 48 8.94 -9.74 10.18
CA GLN A 48 9.44 -8.43 9.79
C GLN A 48 8.41 -7.61 9.00
N LEU A 49 7.17 -8.10 8.84
CA LEU A 49 6.12 -7.36 8.17
C LEU A 49 5.64 -6.20 9.04
N PHE A 50 5.54 -5.05 8.41
CA PHE A 50 4.83 -3.88 8.90
C PHE A 50 4.41 -3.06 7.68
N VAL A 51 3.39 -2.23 7.83
CA VAL A 51 2.90 -1.35 6.77
C VAL A 51 3.18 0.09 7.16
N LEU A 52 3.63 0.90 6.20
CA LEU A 52 3.78 2.33 6.38
C LEU A 52 2.57 3.06 5.78
N GLY A 53 2.05 4.02 6.52
CA GLY A 53 1.03 4.95 6.06
C GLY A 53 1.46 6.39 6.32
N MET A 54 1.01 7.29 5.46
CA MET A 54 1.14 8.74 5.69
C MET A 54 -0.22 9.36 5.94
N ASP A 55 -0.22 10.44 6.71
CA ASP A 55 -1.43 11.17 7.00
C ASP A 55 -1.18 12.68 6.90
N TRP A 56 -1.67 13.29 5.82
CA TRP A 56 -1.49 14.71 5.53
C TRP A 56 -2.68 15.52 6.04
N ILE A 57 -2.42 16.47 6.94
CA ILE A 57 -3.43 17.26 7.65
C ILE A 57 -3.77 18.54 6.87
N GLY A 58 -2.98 18.88 5.85
CA GLY A 58 -3.19 20.07 5.01
C GLY A 58 -2.31 21.24 5.45
N LYS A 59 -2.61 22.44 4.94
CA LYS A 59 -1.87 23.66 5.27
C LYS A 59 -2.30 24.19 6.63
N ILE A 60 -1.35 24.71 7.39
CA ILE A 60 -1.62 25.49 8.59
C ILE A 60 -1.13 26.91 8.34
N GLN A 61 -2.06 27.86 8.42
CA GLN A 61 -1.75 29.29 8.39
C GLN A 61 -1.68 29.81 9.82
N TYR A 62 -0.55 30.41 10.18
CA TYR A 62 -0.40 31.14 11.43
C TYR A 62 -0.42 32.63 11.13
N SER A 63 -1.41 33.34 11.65
CA SER A 63 -1.47 34.80 11.62
C SER A 63 -1.25 35.34 13.03
N LYS A 64 -0.33 36.30 13.19
CA LYS A 64 -0.13 37.04 14.43
C LYS A 64 -0.23 38.54 14.15
N VAL A 65 -1.13 39.21 14.87
CA VAL A 65 -1.29 40.66 14.84
C VAL A 65 -0.45 41.29 15.95
N PHE A 66 0.37 42.28 15.60
CA PHE A 66 1.17 43.05 16.54
C PHE A 66 0.44 44.33 16.97
N GLY A 67 0.87 44.93 18.09
CA GLY A 67 0.18 46.07 18.72
C GLY A 67 0.12 47.35 17.86
N ASP A 68 0.89 47.40 16.78
CA ASP A 68 0.92 48.46 15.76
C ASP A 68 0.00 48.18 14.56
N GLY A 69 -0.75 47.08 14.59
CA GLY A 69 -1.65 46.66 13.51
C GLY A 69 -0.97 45.87 12.39
N VAL A 70 0.32 45.56 12.50
CA VAL A 70 1.01 44.71 11.52
C VAL A 70 0.57 43.25 11.71
N GLU A 71 0.06 42.63 10.65
CA GLU A 71 -0.20 41.18 10.60
C GLU A 71 0.98 40.46 9.95
N LEU A 72 1.61 39.55 10.69
CA LEU A 72 2.56 38.59 10.15
C LEU A 72 1.85 37.26 9.94
N THR A 73 1.76 36.86 8.67
CA THR A 73 1.22 35.57 8.25
C THR A 73 2.37 34.64 7.87
N CYS A 74 2.52 33.54 8.60
CA CYS A 74 3.43 32.46 8.24
C CYS A 74 2.65 31.36 7.51
N HIS A 75 3.04 31.12 6.26
CA HIS A 75 2.56 29.98 5.51
C HIS A 75 3.49 28.80 5.75
N ILE A 76 3.05 27.86 6.59
CA ILE A 76 3.66 26.54 6.65
C ILE A 76 2.96 25.70 5.58
N GLY A 77 3.74 25.09 4.68
CA GLY A 77 3.16 24.24 3.65
C GLY A 77 2.46 23.01 4.25
N PRO A 78 1.89 22.14 3.41
CA PRO A 78 1.16 20.97 3.89
C PRO A 78 1.98 20.18 4.93
N LEU A 79 1.35 19.96 6.09
CA LEU A 79 1.89 19.15 7.16
C LEU A 79 1.27 17.76 7.14
N GLY A 80 2.07 16.77 7.50
CA GLY A 80 1.64 15.41 7.70
C GLY A 80 2.62 14.67 8.58
N TYR A 81 2.43 13.37 8.70
CA TYR A 81 3.38 12.50 9.38
C TYR A 81 3.37 11.11 8.77
N LEU A 82 4.48 10.40 8.94
CA LEU A 82 4.64 9.01 8.60
C LEU A 82 4.41 8.16 9.85
N PHE A 83 3.72 7.03 9.71
CA PHE A 83 3.55 6.05 10.78
C PHE A 83 3.68 4.62 10.26
N ALA A 84 4.08 3.72 11.15
CA ALA A 84 4.15 2.28 10.91
C ALA A 84 3.06 1.54 11.66
N VAL A 85 2.41 0.57 11.03
CA VAL A 85 1.53 -0.39 11.69
C VAL A 85 2.22 -1.74 11.70
N LYS A 86 2.39 -2.32 12.89
CA LYS A 86 3.02 -3.62 13.09
C LYS A 86 2.25 -4.46 14.11
N GLN A 87 2.19 -5.77 13.91
CA GLN A 87 1.73 -6.69 14.94
C GLN A 87 2.81 -6.87 16.01
N TYR A 88 2.44 -6.69 17.27
CA TYR A 88 3.27 -6.97 18.43
C TYR A 88 2.46 -7.85 19.37
N ASP A 89 2.91 -9.09 19.55
CA ASP A 89 2.16 -10.14 20.26
C ASP A 89 0.72 -10.29 19.71
N SER A 90 -0.29 -10.02 20.51
CA SER A 90 -1.72 -10.16 20.20
C SER A 90 -2.38 -8.88 19.68
N ALA A 91 -1.63 -7.76 19.60
CA ALA A 91 -2.14 -6.45 19.24
C ALA A 91 -1.45 -5.86 18.00
N TYR A 92 -2.13 -4.89 17.36
CA TYR A 92 -1.53 -4.09 16.30
C TYR A 92 -1.25 -2.69 16.85
N ILE A 93 0.00 -2.24 16.71
CA ILE A 93 0.45 -0.95 17.21
C ILE A 93 0.72 -0.04 16.02
N ALA A 94 0.22 1.19 16.11
CA ALA A 94 0.61 2.28 15.22
C ALA A 94 1.74 3.09 15.89
N HIS A 95 2.89 3.17 15.24
CA HIS A 95 4.08 3.86 15.72
C HIS A 95 4.36 5.07 14.84
N PHE A 96 4.49 6.24 15.44
CA PHE A 96 4.88 7.46 14.74
C PHE A 96 6.35 7.38 14.30
N MET A 97 6.62 7.73 13.04
CA MET A 97 7.97 7.65 12.45
C MET A 97 8.62 9.02 12.26
N GLY A 98 7.82 10.05 11.98
CA GLY A 98 8.33 11.42 11.80
C GLY A 98 7.37 12.34 11.07
N ASP A 99 7.62 13.64 11.20
CA ASP A 99 6.82 14.68 10.55
C ASP A 99 7.19 14.86 9.08
N LEU A 100 6.17 15.17 8.28
CA LEU A 100 6.29 15.49 6.87
C LEU A 100 5.88 16.95 6.68
N VAL A 101 6.76 17.73 6.08
CA VAL A 101 6.59 19.17 5.86
C VAL A 101 6.91 19.45 4.40
N LEU A 102 5.91 19.86 3.63
CA LEU A 102 6.16 20.41 2.31
C LEU A 102 6.56 21.89 2.42
N PRO A 103 7.65 22.33 1.78
CA PRO A 103 8.12 23.70 1.89
C PRO A 103 7.17 24.62 1.11
N ALA A 104 6.66 25.66 1.78
CA ALA A 104 5.93 26.74 1.12
C ALA A 104 6.85 27.91 0.73
N THR A 105 8.00 28.02 1.38
CA THR A 105 9.01 29.05 1.14
C THR A 105 10.42 28.44 1.14
N ILE A 106 11.39 29.17 0.59
CA ILE A 106 12.80 28.75 0.58
C ILE A 106 13.33 28.53 2.01
N GLY A 107 12.87 29.32 2.98
CA GLY A 107 13.26 29.16 4.39
C GLY A 107 12.88 27.81 5.00
N ASN A 108 11.84 27.15 4.45
CA ASN A 108 11.39 25.83 4.93
C ASN A 108 12.12 24.65 4.28
N LEU A 109 13.07 24.89 3.37
CA LEU A 109 13.81 23.81 2.71
C LEU A 109 14.63 22.96 3.69
N VAL A 110 15.07 23.55 4.80
CA VAL A 110 15.81 22.83 5.84
C VAL A 110 14.96 21.71 6.45
N ASP A 111 13.69 21.97 6.72
CA ASP A 111 12.76 20.97 7.26
C ASP A 111 12.33 19.96 6.19
N PHE A 112 12.30 20.38 4.92
CA PHE A 112 11.97 19.49 3.81
C PHE A 112 12.98 18.36 3.62
N LYS A 113 14.26 18.56 3.99
CA LYS A 113 15.27 17.50 3.92
C LYS A 113 14.86 16.25 4.72
N LYS A 114 14.37 16.43 5.95
CA LYS A 114 13.89 15.32 6.78
C LYS A 114 12.67 14.62 6.15
N THR A 115 11.80 15.40 5.52
CA THR A 115 10.64 14.88 4.78
C THR A 115 11.11 13.99 3.62
N LEU A 116 12.12 14.39 2.87
CA LEU A 116 12.69 13.57 1.80
C LEU A 116 13.25 12.24 2.34
N ASP A 117 14.00 12.28 3.44
CA ASP A 117 14.55 11.06 4.06
C ASP A 117 13.43 10.06 4.42
N LEU A 118 12.34 10.55 5.02
CA LEU A 118 11.16 9.73 5.34
C LEU A 118 10.43 9.20 4.09
N LEU A 119 10.30 10.02 3.04
CA LEU A 119 9.68 9.60 1.77
C LEU A 119 10.53 8.55 1.04
N PHE A 120 11.86 8.66 1.10
CA PHE A 120 12.75 7.62 0.57
C PHE A 120 12.60 6.33 1.37
N ALA A 121 12.59 6.40 2.71
CA ALA A 121 12.35 5.23 3.56
C ALA A 121 10.99 4.57 3.24
N TYR A 122 9.94 5.38 3.05
CA TYR A 122 8.62 4.91 2.63
C TYR A 122 8.65 4.16 1.29
N LYS A 123 9.32 4.72 0.27
CA LYS A 123 9.48 4.10 -1.05
C LYS A 123 10.25 2.78 -0.97
N TYR A 124 11.40 2.76 -0.28
CA TYR A 124 12.23 1.55 -0.15
C TYR A 124 11.48 0.44 0.58
N HIS A 125 10.71 0.80 1.61
CA HIS A 125 9.85 -0.14 2.31
C HIS A 125 8.78 -0.76 1.39
N HIS A 126 8.11 0.05 0.57
CA HIS A 126 7.11 -0.45 -0.39
C HIS A 126 7.72 -1.39 -1.43
N ILE A 127 8.90 -1.07 -1.94
CA ILE A 127 9.65 -1.94 -2.86
C ILE A 127 10.01 -3.26 -2.18
N ARG A 128 10.50 -3.21 -0.93
CA ARG A 128 10.80 -4.41 -0.15
C ARG A 128 9.55 -5.27 0.07
N LEU A 129 8.43 -4.67 0.49
CA LEU A 129 7.17 -5.39 0.66
C LEU A 129 6.70 -6.02 -0.65
N ALA A 130 6.78 -5.30 -1.78
CA ALA A 130 6.41 -5.84 -3.08
C ALA A 130 7.23 -7.09 -3.44
N ARG A 131 8.55 -7.06 -3.19
CA ARG A 131 9.45 -8.21 -3.45
C ARG A 131 9.10 -9.45 -2.62
N ILE A 132 8.67 -9.26 -1.37
CA ILE A 132 8.23 -10.35 -0.49
C ILE A 132 6.85 -10.88 -0.93
N MET A 133 5.93 -9.97 -1.24
CA MET A 133 4.53 -10.31 -1.54
C MET A 133 4.32 -10.91 -2.93
N GLU A 134 5.14 -10.54 -3.90
CA GLU A 134 4.98 -10.98 -5.29
C GLU A 134 5.12 -12.51 -5.45
N PRO A 135 6.20 -13.17 -4.97
CA PRO A 135 6.30 -14.62 -4.98
C PRO A 135 5.16 -15.28 -4.18
N ALA A 136 4.81 -14.76 -3.01
CA ALA A 136 3.75 -15.30 -2.18
C ALA A 136 2.37 -15.22 -2.87
N TYR A 137 2.12 -14.15 -3.63
CA TYR A 137 0.94 -13.99 -4.46
C TYR A 137 0.85 -15.06 -5.55
N TYR A 138 1.94 -15.28 -6.28
CA TYR A 138 1.99 -16.34 -7.29
C TYR A 138 1.84 -17.74 -6.69
N ARG A 139 2.50 -18.03 -5.56
CA ARG A 139 2.35 -19.31 -4.83
C ARG A 139 0.89 -19.58 -4.47
N ARG A 140 0.22 -18.60 -3.86
CA ARG A 140 -1.20 -18.70 -3.48
C ARG A 140 -2.11 -18.92 -4.69
N ASN A 141 -1.90 -18.18 -5.78
CA ASN A 141 -2.72 -18.34 -6.99
C ASN A 141 -2.51 -19.71 -7.64
N ALA A 142 -1.26 -20.17 -7.74
CA ALA A 142 -0.96 -21.50 -8.26
C ALA A 142 -1.63 -22.59 -7.42
N GLU A 143 -1.60 -22.46 -6.08
CA GLU A 143 -2.27 -23.39 -5.17
C GLU A 143 -3.78 -23.41 -5.39
N LEU A 144 -4.44 -22.25 -5.55
CA LEU A 144 -5.87 -22.19 -5.86
C LEU A 144 -6.23 -22.90 -7.17
N VAL A 145 -5.41 -22.69 -8.22
CA VAL A 145 -5.60 -23.36 -9.51
C VAL A 145 -5.41 -24.87 -9.35
N LEU A 146 -4.31 -25.31 -8.73
CA LEU A 146 -4.03 -26.73 -8.53
C LEU A 146 -5.08 -27.40 -7.65
N HIS A 147 -5.56 -26.73 -6.60
CA HIS A 147 -6.64 -27.23 -5.75
C HIS A 147 -7.91 -27.50 -6.57
N SER A 148 -8.28 -26.58 -7.47
CA SER A 148 -9.45 -26.79 -8.35
C SER A 148 -9.29 -27.98 -9.30
N CYS A 149 -8.06 -28.31 -9.71
CA CYS A 149 -7.76 -29.47 -10.53
C CYS A 149 -7.75 -30.79 -9.73
N ARG A 150 -7.27 -30.76 -8.49
CA ARG A 150 -7.19 -31.94 -7.60
C ARG A 150 -8.53 -32.31 -7.02
N TYR A 151 -9.33 -31.30 -6.68
CA TYR A 151 -10.66 -31.44 -6.08
C TYR A 151 -11.66 -30.69 -6.94
N PRO A 152 -11.95 -31.17 -8.16
CA PRO A 152 -13.03 -30.60 -8.95
C PRO A 152 -14.31 -30.70 -8.11
N ALA A 153 -15.05 -29.60 -7.99
CA ALA A 153 -16.34 -29.61 -7.33
C ALA A 153 -17.13 -30.81 -7.88
N THR A 154 -17.55 -31.72 -7.00
CA THR A 154 -18.39 -32.85 -7.41
C THR A 154 -19.56 -32.27 -8.18
N PRO A 155 -19.64 -32.49 -9.50
CA PRO A 155 -20.87 -32.15 -10.18
C PRO A 155 -21.93 -33.05 -9.55
N LYS A 156 -23.13 -32.53 -9.27
CA LYS A 156 -24.30 -33.40 -9.18
C LYS A 156 -24.38 -34.13 -10.52
N ARG A 157 -23.75 -35.30 -10.62
CA ARG A 157 -23.82 -36.16 -11.80
C ARG A 157 -24.95 -37.14 -11.56
N ASP A 158 -26.04 -36.95 -12.29
CA ASP A 158 -26.77 -38.11 -12.79
C ASP A 158 -25.76 -38.97 -13.56
N LEU A 159 -25.58 -40.19 -13.07
CA LEU A 159 -24.68 -41.18 -13.64
C LEU A 159 -25.23 -41.63 -15.00
N SER A 160 -24.75 -41.03 -16.09
CA SER A 160 -24.77 -41.69 -17.40
C SER A 160 -23.33 -41.88 -17.87
N PRO A 161 -22.86 -43.14 -18.05
CA PRO A 161 -21.44 -43.44 -18.19
C PRO A 161 -21.01 -43.36 -19.66
N HIS A 162 -21.19 -42.23 -20.32
CA HIS A 162 -20.71 -42.05 -21.70
C HIS A 162 -19.93 -40.74 -21.84
N THR A 163 -18.60 -40.81 -21.65
CA THR A 163 -17.58 -40.33 -22.62
C THR A 163 -16.20 -40.34 -21.96
N LEU A 164 -15.44 -41.39 -22.28
CA LEU A 164 -13.98 -41.41 -22.16
C LEU A 164 -13.39 -40.56 -23.29
N PHE A 165 -12.45 -39.68 -22.92
CA PHE A 165 -11.46 -38.99 -23.73
C PHE A 165 -11.80 -38.72 -25.21
N THR A 166 -12.08 -37.45 -25.52
CA THR A 166 -11.82 -36.91 -26.86
C THR A 166 -10.93 -35.67 -26.73
N PRO A 167 -9.74 -35.62 -27.37
CA PRO A 167 -8.90 -34.43 -27.35
C PRO A 167 -9.56 -33.37 -28.22
N VAL A 168 -10.32 -32.46 -27.61
CA VAL A 168 -10.81 -31.29 -28.33
C VAL A 168 -9.65 -30.32 -28.47
N LYS A 169 -9.11 -30.18 -29.68
CA LYS A 169 -8.14 -29.14 -30.05
C LYS A 169 -8.73 -27.76 -29.72
N ARG A 170 -8.44 -27.23 -28.54
CA ARG A 170 -8.70 -25.81 -28.24
C ARG A 170 -7.66 -25.00 -29.02
N LYS A 171 -8.13 -24.22 -30.00
CA LYS A 171 -7.33 -23.17 -30.63
C LYS A 171 -6.82 -22.24 -29.52
N CYS A 172 -5.52 -22.33 -29.22
CA CYS A 172 -4.84 -21.38 -28.36
C CYS A 172 -4.94 -20.00 -29.02
N ASN A 173 -5.67 -19.08 -28.41
CA ASN A 173 -5.81 -17.73 -28.91
C ASN A 173 -4.48 -17.01 -28.64
N LYS A 174 -3.66 -16.84 -29.68
CA LYS A 174 -2.26 -16.33 -29.64
C LYS A 174 -2.10 -14.90 -29.06
N LYS A 175 -3.17 -14.27 -28.55
CA LYS A 175 -3.13 -12.93 -27.97
C LYS A 175 -2.36 -12.86 -26.65
N PHE A 176 -2.46 -13.88 -25.80
CA PHE A 176 -1.88 -13.83 -24.44
C PHE A 176 -0.35 -13.87 -24.42
N LEU A 177 0.28 -14.58 -25.38
CA LEU A 177 1.73 -14.64 -25.51
C LEU A 177 2.31 -13.38 -26.17
N GLN A 178 1.60 -12.78 -27.14
CA GLN A 178 2.02 -11.53 -27.78
C GLN A 178 1.96 -10.31 -26.84
N ASP A 179 1.06 -10.31 -25.87
CA ASP A 179 0.95 -9.22 -24.89
C ASP A 179 2.05 -9.29 -23.81
N MET A 180 2.54 -10.49 -23.48
CA MET A 180 3.68 -10.68 -22.56
C MET A 180 5.02 -10.26 -23.18
N ASP A 181 5.26 -10.60 -24.44
CA ASP A 181 6.49 -10.20 -25.13
C ASP A 181 6.57 -8.67 -25.35
N ARG A 182 5.43 -8.01 -25.56
CA ARG A 182 5.33 -6.54 -25.67
C ARG A 182 5.60 -5.82 -24.34
N LEU A 183 5.14 -6.38 -23.22
CA LEU A 183 5.38 -5.82 -21.89
C LEU A 183 6.84 -5.97 -21.44
N LEU A 184 7.50 -7.08 -21.81
CA LEU A 184 8.92 -7.30 -21.55
C LEU A 184 9.83 -6.45 -22.46
N ALA A 185 9.45 -6.23 -23.72
CA ALA A 185 10.18 -5.35 -24.63
C ALA A 185 10.10 -3.87 -24.22
N PHE A 186 8.95 -3.42 -23.72
CA PHE A 186 8.78 -2.04 -23.22
C PHE A 186 9.67 -1.76 -22.00
N TRP A 187 9.83 -2.71 -21.09
CA TRP A 187 10.64 -2.53 -19.88
C TRP A 187 12.15 -2.48 -20.13
N ASN A 188 12.64 -3.08 -21.23
CA ASN A 188 14.07 -3.08 -21.57
C ASN A 188 14.53 -1.84 -22.36
N GLN A 189 13.61 -0.95 -22.77
CA GLN A 189 13.92 0.31 -23.47
C GLN A 189 13.95 1.54 -22.55
N VAL A 190 13.54 1.41 -21.29
CA VAL A 190 13.45 2.53 -20.32
C VAL A 190 14.63 2.53 -19.33
N ARG A 191 15.79 2.00 -19.77
CA ARG A 191 17.07 2.09 -19.05
C ARG A 191 18.13 2.78 -19.89
#